data_AF-A0A0M8UUB0-F1
#
_entry.id   AF-A0A0M8UUB0-F1
#
_cell.length_a   1.000
_cell.length_b   1.000
_cell.length_c   1.000
_cell.angle_alpha   90.00
_cell.angle_beta   90.00
_cell.angle_gamma   90.00
#
_symmetry.space_group_name_H-M   'P 1'
#
loop_
_entity.id
_entity.type
_entity.pdbx_description
1 polymer ?
#
loop_
_entity_poly.entity_id
_entity_poly.type
_entity_poly.pdbx_seq_one_letter_code
_entity_poly.pdbx_strand_id
1 'polypeptide(L)'
;MKHLAVDRRGYPVIATVSRGPQEVDFGSISERRKLALAAFDWCAVCGLLFGDELRWQVVLEEGPLPSVVISGEAPVHEVCALYAAQVCPYLFSPRSRLGDEARKGMVRDAVVRFAGFESTHAVFAHESGLQPGVHTLHFEHRGQADEFSYREAGEIRERFAEALAREQELPVSDCENVLVRLFNRLDDGGEGDVVTGAALAAGAAFAKDIFKLQGLKAFQGKSYPTVAGVLLKGTEQEIREFSAASQDEAFSAVGPWVLERAGNFPVALQRWRSRGQGMVSRGRPRLPDGPGRSVAKNASCPCGSGRKARRCHPAGIPAG
;
A
#
# COMPACT_ATOMS: atom_id res chain seq x y z
N MET A 1 -8.42 -13.14 -13.43
CA MET A 1 -8.37 -14.08 -12.27
C MET A 1 -7.46 -15.29 -12.49
N LYS A 2 -7.13 -15.73 -13.72
CA LYS A 2 -6.23 -16.88 -13.96
C LYS A 2 -4.81 -16.72 -13.39
N HIS A 3 -4.39 -15.49 -13.14
CA HIS A 3 -3.09 -15.14 -12.57
C HIS A 3 -3.04 -15.27 -11.04
N LEU A 4 -4.19 -15.38 -10.37
CA LEU A 4 -4.21 -15.60 -8.94
C LEU A 4 -3.75 -17.02 -8.62
N ALA A 5 -2.95 -17.14 -7.57
CA ALA A 5 -2.60 -18.44 -7.05
C ALA A 5 -3.84 -19.16 -6.48
N VAL A 6 -3.84 -20.48 -6.58
CA VAL A 6 -4.93 -21.35 -6.13
C VAL A 6 -4.51 -22.11 -4.88
N ASP A 7 -5.40 -22.19 -3.90
CA ASP A 7 -5.15 -22.98 -2.69
C ASP A 7 -5.16 -24.50 -2.98
N ARG A 8 -4.89 -25.32 -1.96
CA ARG A 8 -4.88 -26.79 -2.09
C ARG A 8 -6.23 -27.40 -2.51
N ARG A 9 -7.32 -26.65 -2.40
CA ARG A 9 -8.69 -27.07 -2.80
C ARG A 9 -9.01 -26.62 -4.23
N GLY A 10 -8.14 -25.83 -4.87
CA GLY A 10 -8.33 -25.28 -6.20
C GLY A 10 -9.06 -23.94 -6.22
N TYR A 11 -9.28 -23.29 -5.06
CA TYR A 11 -9.93 -21.98 -5.02
C TYR A 11 -8.93 -20.85 -5.26
N PRO A 12 -9.24 -19.86 -6.12
CA PRO A 12 -8.39 -18.69 -6.29
C PRO A 12 -8.32 -17.90 -4.99
N VAL A 13 -7.10 -17.56 -4.57
CA VAL A 13 -6.86 -16.80 -3.35
C VAL A 13 -6.84 -15.32 -3.68
N ILE A 14 -7.87 -14.60 -3.28
CA ILE A 14 -7.98 -13.16 -3.54
C ILE A 14 -6.86 -12.37 -2.84
N ALA A 15 -6.60 -11.18 -3.36
CA ALA A 15 -5.45 -10.37 -3.00
C ALA A 15 -5.42 -9.92 -1.52
N THR A 16 -6.56 -9.65 -0.88
CA THR A 16 -6.61 -9.21 0.53
C THR A 16 -6.57 -10.33 1.56
N VAL A 17 -6.86 -11.58 1.16
CA VAL A 17 -6.95 -12.72 2.07
C VAL A 17 -5.63 -12.95 2.80
N SER A 18 -5.74 -13.23 4.10
CA SER A 18 -4.59 -13.59 4.92
C SER A 18 -3.99 -14.92 4.48
N ARG A 19 -2.66 -14.96 4.48
CA ARG A 19 -1.86 -16.12 4.12
C ARG A 19 -0.90 -16.41 5.27
N GLY A 20 -0.72 -17.69 5.56
CA GLY A 20 0.28 -18.17 6.50
C GLY A 20 1.10 -19.29 5.86
N PRO A 21 2.18 -19.73 6.54
CA PRO A 21 3.12 -20.71 5.97
C PRO A 21 2.48 -22.04 5.55
N GLN A 22 1.33 -22.39 6.13
CA GLN A 22 0.68 -23.69 5.90
C GLN A 22 -0.77 -23.58 5.42
N GLU A 23 -1.38 -22.39 5.48
CA GLU A 23 -2.80 -22.22 5.23
C GLU A 23 -3.18 -20.84 4.67
N VAL A 24 -4.31 -20.81 3.98
CA VAL A 24 -4.96 -19.61 3.48
C VAL A 24 -6.24 -19.42 4.29
N ASP A 25 -6.36 -18.27 4.96
CA ASP A 25 -7.52 -17.97 5.79
C ASP A 25 -8.50 -17.05 5.06
N PHE A 26 -9.44 -17.66 4.35
CA PHE A 26 -10.52 -16.96 3.64
C PHE A 26 -11.49 -16.21 4.57
N GLY A 27 -11.41 -16.43 5.89
CA GLY A 27 -12.19 -15.72 6.89
C GLY A 27 -11.52 -14.44 7.40
N SER A 28 -10.28 -14.15 7.01
CA SER A 28 -9.57 -12.95 7.45
C SER A 28 -8.93 -12.15 6.34
N ILE A 29 -8.79 -10.86 6.62
CA ILE A 29 -8.24 -9.85 5.73
C ILE A 29 -6.93 -9.35 6.33
N SER A 30 -5.89 -9.27 5.50
CA SER A 30 -4.57 -8.82 5.94
C SER A 30 -4.40 -7.32 5.73
N GLU A 31 -4.32 -6.57 6.83
CA GLU A 31 -4.05 -5.12 6.81
C GLU A 31 -2.70 -4.77 6.19
N ARG A 32 -1.72 -5.68 6.28
CA ARG A 32 -0.41 -5.55 5.63
C ARG A 32 -0.55 -5.57 4.10
N ARG A 33 -1.39 -6.47 3.60
CA ARG A 33 -1.68 -6.61 2.16
C ARG A 33 -2.52 -5.44 1.67
N LYS A 34 -3.52 -4.99 2.44
CA LYS A 34 -4.29 -3.76 2.16
C LYS A 34 -3.39 -2.53 2.05
N LEU A 35 -2.37 -2.40 2.89
CA LEU A 35 -1.40 -1.30 2.78
C LEU A 35 -0.63 -1.33 1.46
N ALA A 36 -0.18 -2.51 1.01
CA ALA A 36 0.48 -2.65 -0.29
C ALA A 36 -0.46 -2.28 -1.44
N LEU A 37 -1.70 -2.80 -1.44
CA LEU A 37 -2.73 -2.46 -2.42
C LEU A 37 -2.99 -0.95 -2.47
N ALA A 38 -3.06 -0.29 -1.32
CA ALA A 38 -3.24 1.16 -1.23
C ALA A 38 -2.04 1.95 -1.76
N ALA A 39 -0.81 1.47 -1.51
CA ALA A 39 0.40 2.14 -1.95
C ALA A 39 0.58 2.06 -3.47
N PHE A 40 0.27 0.91 -4.06
CA PHE A 40 0.46 0.65 -5.49
C PHE A 40 -0.82 0.85 -6.34
N ASP A 41 -1.95 1.18 -5.70
CA ASP A 41 -3.28 1.33 -6.31
C ASP A 41 -3.71 0.10 -7.10
N TRP A 42 -3.81 -1.00 -6.37
CA TRP A 42 -4.19 -2.30 -6.89
C TRP A 42 -5.54 -2.75 -6.35
N CYS A 43 -6.23 -3.57 -7.14
CA CYS A 43 -7.52 -4.15 -6.81
C CYS A 43 -7.43 -5.17 -5.67
N ALA A 44 -8.35 -5.08 -4.72
CA ALA A 44 -8.39 -5.92 -3.52
C ALA A 44 -8.71 -7.40 -3.80
N VAL A 45 -9.28 -7.70 -4.95
CA VAL A 45 -9.63 -9.07 -5.35
C VAL A 45 -8.52 -9.70 -6.19
N CYS A 46 -8.09 -9.03 -7.24
CA CYS A 46 -7.16 -9.62 -8.21
C CYS A 46 -5.70 -9.19 -8.00
N GLY A 47 -5.43 -8.15 -7.20
CA GLY A 47 -4.08 -7.65 -6.96
C GLY A 47 -3.38 -7.06 -8.18
N LEU A 48 -4.15 -6.68 -9.22
CA LEU A 48 -3.66 -5.96 -10.39
C LEU A 48 -3.96 -4.47 -10.26
N LEU A 49 -3.19 -3.65 -10.97
CA LEU A 49 -3.36 -2.21 -11.02
C LEU A 49 -4.72 -1.77 -11.56
N PHE A 50 -5.16 -0.60 -11.10
CA PHE A 50 -6.20 0.16 -11.76
C PHE A 50 -5.63 0.96 -12.93
N GLY A 51 -6.38 0.99 -14.04
CA GLY A 51 -6.25 2.03 -15.06
C GLY A 51 -7.05 3.28 -14.71
N ASP A 52 -7.62 3.91 -15.74
CA ASP A 52 -8.53 5.06 -15.63
C ASP A 52 -9.96 4.66 -15.24
N GLU A 53 -10.16 3.38 -14.93
CA GLU A 53 -11.45 2.82 -14.53
C GLU A 53 -11.87 3.20 -13.10
N LEU A 54 -13.14 2.95 -12.77
CA LEU A 54 -13.66 3.25 -11.44
C LEU A 54 -13.15 2.23 -10.40
N ARG A 55 -12.92 2.73 -9.19
CA ARG A 55 -12.66 1.95 -7.99
C ARG A 55 -14.00 1.58 -7.35
N TRP A 56 -14.40 0.32 -7.47
CA TRP A 56 -15.68 -0.16 -6.98
C TRP A 56 -15.63 -0.57 -5.52
N GLN A 57 -16.71 -0.30 -4.79
CA GLN A 57 -16.89 -0.63 -3.37
C GLN A 57 -18.31 -1.11 -3.10
N VAL A 58 -18.44 -2.05 -2.15
CA VAL A 58 -19.74 -2.36 -1.54
C VAL A 58 -20.14 -1.18 -0.67
N VAL A 59 -21.40 -0.76 -0.75
CA VAL A 59 -21.97 0.26 0.13
C VAL A 59 -23.09 -0.36 0.97
N LEU A 60 -22.98 -0.19 2.29
CA LEU A 60 -23.93 -0.69 3.28
C LEU A 60 -24.97 0.36 3.73
N GLU A 61 -24.90 1.58 3.18
CA GLU A 61 -25.81 2.67 3.55
C GLU A 61 -27.03 2.71 2.61
N GLU A 62 -28.22 2.82 3.20
CA GLU A 62 -29.46 3.08 2.46
C GLU A 62 -29.58 4.59 2.12
N GLY A 63 -30.21 4.90 0.99
CA GLY A 63 -30.45 6.28 0.56
C GLY A 63 -29.38 6.86 -0.38
N PRO A 64 -29.38 8.18 -0.64
CA PRO A 64 -28.38 8.80 -1.52
C PRO A 64 -26.99 8.70 -0.90
N LEU A 65 -25.98 8.39 -1.71
CA LEU A 65 -24.61 8.29 -1.22
C LEU A 65 -24.09 9.68 -0.82
N PRO A 66 -23.36 9.79 0.29
CA PRO A 66 -22.64 11.01 0.60
C PRO A 66 -21.59 11.30 -0.47
N SER A 67 -21.21 12.57 -0.61
CA SER A 67 -20.13 12.99 -1.53
C SER A 67 -18.77 12.33 -1.25
N VAL A 68 -18.61 11.73 -0.07
CA VAL A 68 -17.42 11.03 0.40
C VAL A 68 -17.87 9.73 1.05
N VAL A 69 -17.36 8.60 0.58
CA VAL A 69 -17.63 7.27 1.15
C VAL A 69 -16.34 6.74 1.79
N ILE A 70 -16.45 6.25 3.03
CA ILE A 70 -15.32 5.63 3.74
C ILE A 70 -15.60 4.14 3.87
N SER A 71 -14.73 3.32 3.27
CA SER A 71 -14.80 1.86 3.34
C SER A 71 -13.67 1.30 4.19
N GLY A 72 -13.98 0.27 4.98
CA GLY A 72 -12.96 -0.58 5.61
C GLY A 72 -12.32 -1.57 4.62
N GLU A 73 -12.84 -1.67 3.40
CA GLU A 73 -12.34 -2.56 2.35
C GLU A 73 -11.55 -1.79 1.29
N ALA A 74 -10.53 -2.43 0.73
CA ALA A 74 -9.80 -1.88 -0.40
C ALA A 74 -10.65 -1.96 -1.69
N PRO A 75 -10.49 -1.01 -2.63
CA PRO A 75 -11.32 -0.96 -3.83
C PRO A 75 -11.04 -2.13 -4.78
N VAL A 76 -12.01 -2.42 -5.65
CA VAL A 76 -11.91 -3.49 -6.65
C VAL A 76 -12.25 -3.00 -8.05
N HIS A 77 -11.83 -3.72 -9.08
CA HIS A 77 -12.33 -3.56 -10.44
C HIS A 77 -13.82 -3.89 -10.53
N GLU A 78 -14.52 -3.35 -11.53
CA GLU A 78 -15.94 -3.65 -11.76
C GLU A 78 -16.17 -5.16 -11.90
N VAL A 79 -15.41 -5.81 -12.78
CA VAL A 79 -15.52 -7.26 -13.01
C VAL A 79 -15.23 -8.05 -11.74
N CYS A 80 -14.33 -7.55 -10.89
CA CYS A 80 -13.96 -8.18 -9.63
C CYS A 80 -15.06 -8.02 -8.57
N ALA A 81 -15.72 -6.87 -8.51
CA ALA A 81 -16.91 -6.66 -7.68
C ALA A 81 -18.05 -7.61 -8.08
N LEU A 82 -18.33 -7.68 -9.39
CA LEU A 82 -19.38 -8.54 -9.94
C LEU A 82 -19.06 -10.03 -9.78
N TYR A 83 -17.79 -10.42 -9.90
CA TYR A 83 -17.35 -11.78 -9.58
C TYR A 83 -17.53 -12.08 -8.09
N ALA A 84 -17.07 -11.20 -7.20
CA ALA A 84 -17.21 -11.36 -5.76
C ALA A 84 -18.68 -11.48 -5.34
N ALA A 85 -19.57 -10.71 -5.94
CA ALA A 85 -21.01 -10.80 -5.73
C ALA A 85 -21.62 -12.16 -6.10
N GLN A 86 -20.99 -12.90 -7.01
CA GLN A 86 -21.43 -14.23 -7.43
C GLN A 86 -20.82 -15.38 -6.61
N VAL A 87 -19.62 -15.19 -6.03
CA VAL A 87 -18.89 -16.28 -5.36
C VAL A 87 -18.73 -16.12 -3.86
N CYS A 88 -18.78 -14.89 -3.34
CA CYS A 88 -18.66 -14.64 -1.91
C CYS A 88 -19.91 -15.16 -1.20
N PRO A 89 -19.78 -16.09 -0.23
CA PRO A 89 -20.94 -16.64 0.47
C PRO A 89 -21.82 -15.56 1.10
N TYR A 90 -21.22 -14.49 1.65
CA TYR A 90 -21.97 -13.38 2.22
C TYR A 90 -22.73 -12.57 1.17
N LEU A 91 -22.12 -12.25 0.03
CA LEU A 91 -22.74 -11.40 -0.99
C LEU A 91 -23.75 -12.14 -1.88
N PHE A 92 -23.51 -13.44 -2.12
CA PHE A 92 -24.30 -14.25 -3.04
C PHE A 92 -25.71 -14.56 -2.52
N SER A 93 -25.85 -14.85 -1.22
CA SER A 93 -27.10 -15.33 -0.63
C SER A 93 -27.78 -14.26 0.23
N PRO A 94 -29.05 -13.91 -0.05
CA PRO A 94 -29.83 -12.95 0.75
C PRO A 94 -30.05 -13.35 2.21
N ARG A 95 -29.79 -14.62 2.57
CA ARG A 95 -29.96 -15.14 3.94
C ARG A 95 -28.62 -15.40 4.62
N SER A 96 -27.52 -15.03 3.98
CA SER A 96 -26.21 -15.17 4.59
C SER A 96 -26.10 -14.34 5.86
N ARG A 97 -25.38 -14.91 6.82
CA ARG A 97 -25.20 -14.32 8.14
C ARG A 97 -23.73 -14.01 8.38
N LEU A 98 -23.47 -12.91 9.05
CA LEU A 98 -22.12 -12.59 9.53
C LEU A 98 -21.76 -13.52 10.69
N GLY A 99 -20.49 -13.92 10.71
CA GLY A 99 -19.94 -14.87 11.67
C GLY A 99 -19.03 -14.26 12.73
N ASP A 100 -18.65 -12.98 12.60
CA ASP A 100 -17.84 -12.31 13.63
C ASP A 100 -18.67 -12.07 14.90
N GLU A 101 -18.01 -12.11 16.05
CA GLU A 101 -18.65 -12.03 17.36
C GLU A 101 -19.56 -10.79 17.52
N ALA A 102 -19.16 -9.65 16.95
CA ALA A 102 -19.92 -8.41 17.06
C ALA A 102 -21.21 -8.40 16.22
N ARG A 103 -21.25 -9.14 15.10
CA ARG A 103 -22.37 -9.15 14.14
C ARG A 103 -22.97 -10.54 13.97
N LYS A 104 -22.67 -11.47 14.89
CA LYS A 104 -23.04 -12.87 14.77
C LYS A 104 -24.53 -13.04 14.57
N GLY A 105 -24.89 -13.64 13.44
CA GLY A 105 -26.28 -13.90 13.08
C GLY A 105 -27.01 -12.74 12.42
N MET A 106 -26.39 -11.55 12.28
CA MET A 106 -26.92 -10.48 11.45
C MET A 106 -27.02 -10.95 10.01
N VAL A 107 -28.19 -10.79 9.42
CA VAL A 107 -28.48 -11.18 8.05
C VAL A 107 -27.99 -10.09 7.11
N ARG A 108 -27.43 -10.47 5.98
CA ARG A 108 -27.11 -9.56 4.87
C ARG A 108 -28.34 -8.73 4.49
N ASP A 109 -28.14 -7.48 4.14
CA ASP A 109 -29.23 -6.64 3.62
C ASP A 109 -29.90 -7.27 2.39
N ALA A 110 -31.20 -7.00 2.23
CA ALA A 110 -31.99 -7.55 1.14
C ALA A 110 -31.52 -7.08 -0.23
N VAL A 111 -30.94 -5.87 -0.29
CA VAL A 111 -30.34 -5.27 -1.48
C VAL A 111 -28.87 -5.02 -1.19
N VAL A 112 -28.00 -5.55 -2.03
CA VAL A 112 -26.56 -5.21 -2.01
C VAL A 112 -26.34 -4.11 -3.03
N ARG A 113 -25.61 -3.08 -2.62
CA ARG A 113 -25.26 -1.95 -3.48
C ARG A 113 -23.76 -1.87 -3.68
N PHE A 114 -23.38 -1.55 -4.90
CA PHE A 114 -22.01 -1.22 -5.27
C PHE A 114 -21.98 0.17 -5.90
N ALA A 115 -20.92 0.92 -5.62
CA ALA A 115 -20.66 2.23 -6.21
C ALA A 115 -19.24 2.28 -6.78
N GLY A 116 -19.11 2.89 -7.96
CA GLY A 116 -17.84 3.13 -8.64
C GLY A 116 -17.38 4.56 -8.42
N PHE A 117 -16.13 4.71 -7.99
CA PHE A 117 -15.51 5.99 -7.67
C PHE A 117 -14.31 6.29 -8.56
N GLU A 118 -14.16 7.54 -8.98
CA GLU A 118 -13.02 7.99 -9.80
C GLU A 118 -11.68 7.81 -9.07
N SER A 119 -11.66 7.95 -7.74
CA SER A 119 -10.40 7.88 -7.00
C SER A 119 -10.52 7.40 -5.55
N THR A 120 -9.44 6.79 -5.07
CA THR A 120 -9.14 6.62 -3.65
C THR A 120 -8.42 7.88 -3.15
N HIS A 121 -9.17 8.78 -2.54
CA HIS A 121 -8.69 10.11 -2.17
C HIS A 121 -7.75 10.09 -0.95
N ALA A 122 -8.05 9.27 0.04
CA ALA A 122 -7.23 9.11 1.24
C ALA A 122 -7.26 7.68 1.74
N VAL A 123 -6.17 7.28 2.40
CA VAL A 123 -6.07 5.98 3.07
C VAL A 123 -5.41 6.21 4.43
N PHE A 124 -6.05 5.71 5.49
CA PHE A 124 -5.66 5.99 6.87
C PHE A 124 -5.96 4.82 7.81
N ALA A 125 -5.19 4.72 8.89
CA ALA A 125 -5.49 3.79 9.98
C ALA A 125 -6.64 4.34 10.84
N HIS A 126 -7.59 3.48 11.17
CA HIS A 126 -8.75 3.80 11.99
C HIS A 126 -9.00 2.66 12.98
N GLU A 127 -9.43 2.97 14.20
CA GLU A 127 -9.77 1.95 15.19
C GLU A 127 -11.03 1.21 14.75
N SER A 128 -10.97 -0.12 14.74
CA SER A 128 -12.08 -0.97 14.32
C SER A 128 -13.25 -0.79 15.28
N GLY A 129 -14.42 -0.45 14.74
CA GLY A 129 -15.66 -0.43 15.51
C GLY A 129 -16.11 -1.83 15.99
N LEU A 130 -15.54 -2.90 15.42
CA LEU A 130 -15.85 -4.28 15.78
C LEU A 130 -14.91 -4.86 16.84
N GLN A 131 -13.69 -4.34 16.94
CA GLN A 131 -12.63 -4.88 17.82
C GLN A 131 -11.88 -3.72 18.51
N PRO A 132 -12.22 -3.37 19.76
CA PRO A 132 -11.57 -2.30 20.49
C PRO A 132 -10.04 -2.47 20.55
N GLY A 133 -9.30 -1.38 20.31
CA GLY A 133 -7.84 -1.36 20.28
C GLY A 133 -7.20 -1.91 19.00
N VAL A 134 -7.97 -2.53 18.09
CA VAL A 134 -7.46 -3.00 16.80
C VAL A 134 -7.61 -1.89 15.76
N HIS A 135 -6.54 -1.54 15.06
CA HIS A 135 -6.62 -0.58 13.96
C HIS A 135 -6.63 -1.31 12.62
N THR A 136 -7.51 -0.86 11.73
CA THR A 136 -7.67 -1.33 10.35
C THR A 136 -7.52 -0.16 9.37
N LEU A 137 -7.18 -0.46 8.12
CA LEU A 137 -6.98 0.52 7.08
C LEU A 137 -8.32 0.86 6.42
N HIS A 138 -8.63 2.14 6.36
CA HIS A 138 -9.84 2.68 5.74
C HIS A 138 -9.49 3.50 4.50
N PHE A 139 -10.39 3.45 3.52
CA PHE A 139 -10.27 4.05 2.21
C PHE A 139 -11.37 5.09 2.03
N GLU A 140 -10.97 6.35 1.84
CA GLU A 140 -11.87 7.44 1.49
C GLU A 140 -11.98 7.54 -0.04
N HIS A 141 -13.19 7.38 -0.57
CA HIS A 141 -13.48 7.44 -1.99
C HIS A 141 -14.26 8.71 -2.34
N ARG A 142 -14.01 9.23 -3.55
CA ARG A 142 -14.65 10.44 -4.08
C ARG A 142 -14.93 10.31 -5.58
N GLY A 143 -15.83 11.15 -6.06
CA GLY A 143 -16.24 11.16 -7.46
C GLY A 143 -17.03 9.92 -7.79
N GLN A 144 -18.19 9.73 -7.14
CA GLN A 144 -19.11 8.67 -7.54
C GLN A 144 -19.53 8.93 -9.00
N ALA A 145 -19.29 7.96 -9.87
CA ALA A 145 -19.61 8.07 -11.29
C ALA A 145 -20.62 7.01 -11.75
N ASP A 146 -20.72 5.88 -11.05
CA ASP A 146 -21.64 4.81 -11.38
C ASP A 146 -22.08 4.04 -10.12
N GLU A 147 -23.18 3.32 -10.23
CA GLU A 147 -23.68 2.42 -9.19
C GLU A 147 -24.50 1.27 -9.79
N PHE A 148 -24.54 0.16 -9.05
CA PHE A 148 -25.55 -0.87 -9.28
C PHE A 148 -26.01 -1.47 -7.96
N SER A 149 -27.18 -2.09 -8.00
CA SER A 149 -27.68 -2.86 -6.87
C SER A 149 -28.34 -4.13 -7.36
N TYR A 150 -28.39 -5.13 -6.48
CA TYR A 150 -29.04 -6.39 -6.77
C TYR A 150 -29.58 -7.03 -5.49
N ARG A 151 -30.61 -7.84 -5.63
CA ARG A 151 -31.16 -8.67 -4.55
C ARG A 151 -30.56 -10.06 -4.62
N GLU A 152 -30.55 -10.64 -5.82
CA GLU A 152 -30.09 -11.99 -6.10
C GLU A 152 -28.94 -12.00 -7.12
N ALA A 153 -28.01 -12.94 -6.99
CA ALA A 153 -26.83 -13.01 -7.86
C ALA A 153 -27.18 -13.23 -9.36
N GLY A 154 -28.39 -13.68 -9.68
CA GLY A 154 -28.86 -13.79 -11.06
C GLY A 154 -28.98 -12.43 -11.77
N GLU A 155 -29.30 -11.37 -11.04
CA GLU A 155 -29.57 -10.03 -11.57
C GLU A 155 -28.32 -9.34 -12.14
N ILE A 156 -27.13 -9.78 -11.72
CA ILE A 156 -25.85 -9.18 -12.13
C ILE A 156 -25.11 -9.98 -13.21
N ARG A 157 -25.69 -11.08 -13.71
CA ARG A 157 -25.02 -11.95 -14.68
C ARG A 157 -24.75 -11.26 -16.02
N GLU A 158 -25.73 -10.50 -16.52
CA GLU A 158 -25.59 -9.74 -17.76
C GLU A 158 -24.51 -8.66 -17.62
N ARG A 159 -24.59 -7.85 -16.55
CA ARG A 159 -23.57 -6.84 -16.25
C ARG A 159 -22.17 -7.45 -16.07
N PHE A 160 -22.07 -8.63 -15.45
CA PHE A 160 -20.80 -9.34 -15.35
C PHE A 160 -20.25 -9.76 -16.73
N ALA A 161 -21.09 -10.30 -17.60
CA ALA A 161 -20.68 -10.67 -18.95
C ALA A 161 -20.23 -9.45 -19.78
N GLU A 162 -20.94 -8.32 -19.65
CA GLU A 162 -20.56 -7.06 -20.28
C GLU A 162 -19.25 -6.49 -19.74
N ALA A 163 -19.10 -6.43 -18.41
CA ALA A 163 -17.86 -5.95 -17.78
C ALA A 163 -16.67 -6.83 -18.22
N LEU A 164 -16.84 -8.15 -18.21
CA LEU A 164 -15.82 -9.10 -18.66
C LEU A 164 -15.46 -8.93 -20.14
N ALA A 165 -16.42 -8.61 -21.00
CA ALA A 165 -16.16 -8.34 -22.42
C ALA A 165 -15.43 -7.01 -22.67
N ARG A 166 -15.51 -6.06 -21.73
CA ARG A 166 -14.80 -4.78 -21.76
C ARG A 166 -13.41 -4.82 -21.12
N GLU A 167 -13.07 -5.89 -20.39
CA GLU A 167 -11.76 -6.04 -19.76
C GLU A 167 -10.64 -5.95 -20.79
N GLN A 168 -9.67 -5.08 -20.54
CA GLN A 168 -8.49 -4.92 -21.37
C GLN A 168 -7.27 -5.34 -20.58
N GLU A 169 -6.34 -6.00 -21.26
CA GLU A 169 -5.04 -6.28 -20.67
C GLU A 169 -4.26 -4.96 -20.56
N LEU A 170 -4.01 -4.53 -19.33
CA LEU A 170 -3.22 -3.33 -19.07
C LEU A 170 -1.73 -3.64 -19.25
N PRO A 171 -0.97 -2.77 -19.94
CA PRO A 171 0.47 -2.94 -20.01
C PRO A 171 1.07 -2.79 -18.60
N VAL A 172 1.75 -3.84 -18.13
CA VAL A 172 2.40 -3.89 -16.83
C VAL A 172 3.91 -3.82 -17.04
N SER A 173 4.60 -2.87 -16.39
CA SER A 173 6.06 -2.78 -16.48
C SER A 173 6.74 -3.96 -15.77
N ASP A 174 8.02 -4.21 -16.08
CA ASP A 174 8.76 -5.34 -15.52
C ASP A 174 8.82 -5.28 -13.99
N CYS A 175 9.07 -4.11 -13.40
CA CYS A 175 9.09 -3.97 -11.95
C CYS A 175 7.70 -4.13 -11.32
N GLU A 176 6.65 -3.66 -11.97
CA GLU A 176 5.27 -3.85 -11.51
C GLU A 176 4.88 -5.34 -11.58
N ASN A 177 5.25 -6.05 -12.64
CA ASN A 177 5.06 -7.50 -12.79
C ASN A 177 5.75 -8.27 -11.67
N VAL A 178 6.99 -7.90 -11.31
CA VAL A 178 7.71 -8.50 -10.18
C VAL A 178 6.94 -8.30 -8.88
N LEU A 179 6.52 -7.06 -8.58
CA LEU A 179 5.79 -6.74 -7.35
C LEU A 179 4.43 -7.45 -7.28
N VAL A 180 3.65 -7.46 -8.37
CA VAL A 180 2.36 -8.16 -8.47
C VAL A 180 2.53 -9.68 -8.30
N ARG A 181 3.55 -10.25 -8.94
CA ARG A 181 3.87 -11.68 -8.82
C ARG A 181 4.18 -12.02 -7.36
N LEU A 182 5.12 -11.31 -6.74
CA LEU A 182 5.50 -11.53 -5.33
C LEU A 182 4.30 -11.34 -4.40
N PHE A 183 3.49 -10.31 -4.64
CA PHE A 183 2.30 -10.04 -3.84
C PHE A 183 1.27 -11.19 -3.90
N ASN A 184 1.14 -11.89 -5.02
CA ASN A 184 0.14 -12.92 -5.23
C ASN A 184 0.60 -14.37 -4.94
N ARG A 185 1.86 -14.58 -4.52
CA ARG A 185 2.37 -15.91 -4.10
C ARG A 185 1.70 -16.44 -2.82
N LEU A 186 1.57 -17.76 -2.73
CA LEU A 186 1.02 -18.47 -1.55
C LEU A 186 2.07 -18.95 -0.57
N ASP A 187 3.25 -19.29 -1.09
CA ASP A 187 4.39 -19.79 -0.33
C ASP A 187 5.15 -18.61 0.29
N ASP A 188 4.42 -17.73 0.95
CA ASP A 188 5.03 -16.49 1.37
C ASP A 188 6.01 -16.76 2.54
N GLY A 189 5.79 -17.78 3.38
CA GLY A 189 6.56 -17.88 4.63
C GLY A 189 6.48 -16.58 5.46
N GLY A 190 5.47 -15.74 5.19
CA GLY A 190 5.39 -14.34 5.57
C GLY A 190 5.65 -13.28 4.46
N GLU A 191 6.13 -13.59 3.25
CA GLU A 191 6.52 -12.69 2.14
C GLU A 191 5.43 -11.73 1.63
N GLY A 192 4.15 -11.86 2.01
CA GLY A 192 3.22 -10.73 1.91
C GLY A 192 3.79 -9.46 2.59
N ASP A 193 4.63 -9.66 3.60
CA ASP A 193 5.46 -8.67 4.28
C ASP A 193 6.52 -8.02 3.40
N VAL A 194 7.03 -8.71 2.40
CA VAL A 194 8.11 -8.21 1.54
C VAL A 194 7.57 -7.11 0.63
N VAL A 195 6.41 -7.33 0.00
CA VAL A 195 5.73 -6.27 -0.79
C VAL A 195 5.18 -5.17 0.13
N THR A 196 4.71 -5.49 1.34
CA THR A 196 4.42 -4.45 2.34
C THR A 196 5.66 -3.63 2.71
N GLY A 197 6.83 -4.27 2.83
CA GLY A 197 8.12 -3.62 3.05
C GLY A 197 8.49 -2.67 1.90
N ALA A 198 8.31 -3.13 0.66
CA ALA A 198 8.44 -2.29 -0.53
C ALA A 198 7.45 -1.10 -0.49
N ALA A 199 6.18 -1.32 -0.14
CA ALA A 199 5.21 -0.23 0.01
C ALA A 199 5.63 0.79 1.08
N LEU A 200 6.13 0.32 2.23
CA LEU A 200 6.67 1.18 3.28
C LEU A 200 7.87 2.01 2.77
N ALA A 201 8.79 1.38 2.04
CA ALA A 201 9.93 2.04 1.42
C ALA A 201 9.49 3.06 0.35
N ALA A 202 8.49 2.74 -0.47
CA ALA A 202 7.92 3.63 -1.49
C ALA A 202 7.24 4.87 -0.88
N GLY A 203 6.89 4.85 0.41
CA GLY A 203 6.40 6.03 1.14
C GLY A 203 5.26 5.74 2.12
N ALA A 204 4.70 4.52 2.12
CA ALA A 204 3.59 4.17 3.02
C ALA A 204 3.97 4.26 4.51
N ALA A 205 5.27 4.20 4.84
CA ALA A 205 5.76 4.41 6.21
C ALA A 205 5.41 5.80 6.79
N PHE A 206 5.08 6.77 5.94
CA PHE A 206 4.70 8.12 6.35
C PHE A 206 3.18 8.32 6.42
N ALA A 207 2.38 7.29 6.14
CA ALA A 207 0.96 7.31 6.42
C ALA A 207 0.71 7.48 7.92
N LYS A 208 -0.28 8.31 8.27
CA LYS A 208 -0.60 8.60 9.68
C LYS A 208 -1.03 7.31 10.39
N ASP A 209 -0.46 7.07 11.57
CA ASP A 209 -0.83 5.97 12.46
C ASP A 209 -0.66 4.55 11.86
N ILE A 210 0.06 4.42 10.75
CA ILE A 210 0.14 3.15 10.01
C ILE A 210 0.72 1.99 10.84
N PHE A 211 1.68 2.27 11.72
CA PHE A 211 2.27 1.25 12.59
C PHE A 211 1.35 0.79 13.74
N LYS A 212 0.17 1.41 13.90
CA LYS A 212 -0.89 0.90 14.78
C LYS A 212 -1.69 -0.23 14.15
N LEU A 213 -1.65 -0.38 12.82
CA LEU A 213 -2.36 -1.44 12.11
C LEU A 213 -1.91 -2.83 12.58
N GLN A 214 -2.84 -3.77 12.55
CA GLN A 214 -2.56 -5.17 12.86
C GLN A 214 -1.46 -5.72 11.94
N GLY A 215 -0.46 -6.38 12.53
CA GLY A 215 0.68 -6.96 11.82
C GLY A 215 1.81 -5.98 11.48
N LEU A 216 1.60 -4.65 11.55
CA LEU A 216 2.66 -3.68 11.20
C LEU A 216 3.62 -3.33 12.34
N LYS A 217 3.35 -3.78 13.57
CA LYS A 217 4.30 -3.65 14.69
C LYS A 217 5.66 -4.28 14.39
N ALA A 218 5.71 -5.38 13.62
CA ALA A 218 6.95 -6.03 13.21
C ALA A 218 7.84 -5.16 12.29
N PHE A 219 7.30 -4.06 11.77
CA PHE A 219 8.01 -3.09 10.94
C PHE A 219 8.43 -1.84 11.70
N GLN A 220 7.94 -1.66 12.94
CA GLN A 220 8.27 -0.53 13.78
C GLN A 220 9.74 -0.58 14.23
N GLY A 221 10.44 0.55 14.14
CA GLY A 221 11.85 0.65 14.56
C GLY A 221 12.88 0.09 13.57
N LYS A 222 12.44 -0.53 12.47
CA LYS A 222 13.33 -0.90 11.35
C LYS A 222 13.75 0.35 10.57
N SER A 223 14.81 0.22 9.77
CA SER A 223 15.40 1.31 8.96
C SER A 223 14.52 1.82 7.82
N TYR A 224 13.23 1.47 7.76
CA TYR A 224 12.30 1.88 6.70
C TYR A 224 12.22 3.40 6.50
N PRO A 225 12.16 4.26 7.53
CA PRO A 225 12.21 5.71 7.31
C PRO A 225 13.52 6.17 6.64
N THR A 226 14.64 5.51 6.95
CA THR A 226 15.95 5.79 6.34
C THR A 226 15.98 5.33 4.89
N VAL A 227 15.54 4.10 4.62
CA VAL A 227 15.42 3.52 3.28
C VAL A 227 14.48 4.33 2.40
N ALA A 228 13.29 4.67 2.93
CA ALA A 228 12.33 5.52 2.26
C ALA A 228 12.91 6.92 2.02
N GLY A 229 13.88 7.38 2.81
CA GLY A 229 14.61 8.61 2.56
C GLY A 229 15.34 8.62 1.22
N VAL A 230 15.96 7.50 0.84
CA VAL A 230 16.58 7.34 -0.49
C VAL A 230 15.50 7.37 -1.58
N LEU A 231 14.39 6.65 -1.41
CA LEU A 231 13.32 6.62 -2.43
C LEU A 231 12.48 7.91 -2.50
N LEU A 232 12.55 8.77 -1.49
CA LEU A 232 11.85 10.06 -1.45
C LEU A 232 12.70 11.23 -1.96
N LYS A 233 14.01 11.19 -1.68
CA LYS A 233 14.91 12.34 -1.89
C LYS A 233 16.21 11.98 -2.59
N GLY A 234 16.46 10.71 -2.88
CA GLY A 234 17.62 10.29 -3.67
C GLY A 234 17.53 10.81 -5.09
N THR A 235 18.68 10.94 -5.72
CA THR A 235 18.79 11.08 -7.18
C THR A 235 18.35 9.79 -7.85
N GLU A 236 18.06 9.85 -9.16
CA GLU A 236 17.75 8.65 -9.93
C GLU A 236 18.85 7.57 -9.79
N GLN A 237 20.11 7.98 -9.86
CA GLN A 237 21.26 7.10 -9.70
C GLN A 237 21.28 6.45 -8.31
N GLU A 238 21.10 7.22 -7.22
CA GLU A 238 21.08 6.67 -5.85
C GLU A 238 19.93 5.65 -5.66
N ILE A 239 18.77 5.90 -6.28
CA ILE A 239 17.63 4.97 -6.24
C ILE A 239 17.95 3.68 -7.00
N ARG A 240 18.55 3.78 -8.19
CA ARG A 240 18.96 2.61 -8.98
C ARG A 240 20.06 1.80 -8.28
N GLU A 241 21.06 2.46 -7.70
CA GLU A 241 22.12 1.82 -6.93
C GLU A 241 21.56 1.10 -5.70
N PHE A 242 20.64 1.75 -4.97
CA PHE A 242 19.94 1.12 -3.85
C PHE A 242 19.21 -0.16 -4.28
N SER A 243 18.44 -0.11 -5.37
CA SER A 243 17.71 -1.27 -5.85
C SER A 243 18.62 -2.37 -6.39
N ALA A 244 19.68 -2.03 -7.12
CA ALA A 244 20.64 -3.00 -7.64
C ALA A 244 21.47 -3.68 -6.54
N ALA A 245 21.71 -2.99 -5.42
CA ALA A 245 22.43 -3.55 -4.27
C ALA A 245 21.55 -4.39 -3.35
N SER A 246 20.22 -4.39 -3.54
CA SER A 246 19.29 -5.17 -2.73
C SER A 246 19.39 -6.66 -3.06
N GLN A 247 19.44 -7.51 -2.04
CA GLN A 247 19.29 -8.96 -2.20
C GLN A 247 17.81 -9.40 -2.17
N ASP A 248 16.93 -8.51 -1.72
CA ASP A 248 15.48 -8.72 -1.71
C ASP A 248 14.88 -8.28 -3.05
N GLU A 249 14.08 -9.16 -3.65
CA GLU A 249 13.52 -8.96 -4.98
C GLU A 249 12.50 -7.81 -5.04
N ALA A 250 11.66 -7.64 -4.01
CA ALA A 250 10.70 -6.53 -4.01
C ALA A 250 11.40 -5.19 -3.82
N PHE A 251 12.45 -5.13 -2.99
CA PHE A 251 13.28 -3.92 -2.85
C PHE A 251 14.09 -3.62 -4.11
N SER A 252 14.48 -4.65 -4.86
CA SER A 252 15.11 -4.49 -6.18
C SER A 252 14.12 -3.90 -7.20
N ALA A 253 12.84 -4.27 -7.13
CA ALA A 253 11.80 -3.77 -8.02
C ALA A 253 11.24 -2.38 -7.64
N VAL A 254 11.19 -2.05 -6.34
CA VAL A 254 10.49 -0.83 -5.89
C VAL A 254 11.17 0.47 -6.31
N GLY A 255 12.50 0.51 -6.44
CA GLY A 255 13.21 1.70 -6.91
C GLY A 255 12.87 2.05 -8.37
N PRO A 256 13.06 1.12 -9.33
CA PRO A 256 12.57 1.28 -10.70
C PRO A 256 11.09 1.68 -10.76
N TRP A 257 10.23 1.02 -9.97
CA TRP A 257 8.81 1.37 -9.91
C TRP A 257 8.58 2.83 -9.47
N VAL A 258 9.27 3.29 -8.42
CA VAL A 258 9.20 4.68 -7.94
C VAL A 258 9.65 5.66 -9.02
N LEU A 259 10.67 5.31 -9.81
CA LEU A 259 11.16 6.15 -10.91
C LEU A 259 10.17 6.21 -12.07
N GLU A 260 9.61 5.07 -12.48
CA GLU A 260 8.61 5.00 -13.55
C GLU A 260 7.32 5.74 -13.20
N ARG A 261 6.91 5.69 -11.94
CA ARG A 261 5.71 6.39 -11.43
C ARG A 261 5.97 7.81 -10.95
N ALA A 262 7.19 8.32 -11.12
CA ALA A 262 7.54 9.67 -10.68
C ALA A 262 6.63 10.71 -11.37
N GLY A 263 5.83 11.42 -10.58
CA GLY A 263 4.86 12.41 -11.08
C GLY A 263 3.45 11.85 -11.35
N ASN A 264 3.27 10.52 -11.30
CA ASN A 264 1.97 9.87 -11.46
C ASN A 264 1.71 8.78 -10.40
N PHE A 265 2.04 9.08 -9.14
CA PHE A 265 1.71 8.18 -8.04
C PHE A 265 0.21 8.21 -7.73
N PRO A 266 -0.35 7.15 -7.14
CA PRO A 266 -1.70 7.19 -6.57
C PRO A 266 -1.86 8.33 -5.56
N VAL A 267 -3.03 8.97 -5.52
CA VAL A 267 -3.30 10.15 -4.66
C VAL A 267 -2.94 9.91 -3.19
N ALA A 268 -3.28 8.73 -2.66
CA ALA A 268 -2.93 8.34 -1.29
C ALA A 268 -1.40 8.32 -1.08
N LEU A 269 -0.67 7.66 -1.99
CA LEU A 269 0.79 7.58 -1.90
C LEU A 269 1.46 8.94 -2.11
N GLN A 270 0.95 9.80 -3.00
CA GLN A 270 1.45 11.18 -3.15
C GLN A 270 1.43 11.92 -1.82
N ARG A 271 0.30 11.86 -1.10
CA ARG A 271 0.13 12.51 0.22
C ARG A 271 1.12 11.98 1.25
N TRP A 272 1.29 10.66 1.30
CA TRP A 272 2.25 10.03 2.20
C TRP A 272 3.69 10.44 1.88
N ARG A 273 4.06 10.44 0.58
CA ARG A 273 5.39 10.86 0.12
C ARG A 273 5.65 12.33 0.42
N SER A 274 4.70 13.23 0.16
CA SER A 274 4.83 14.66 0.50
C SER A 274 5.04 14.88 2.00
N ARG A 275 4.30 14.16 2.85
CA ARG A 275 4.53 14.18 4.29
C ARG A 275 5.93 13.68 4.66
N GLY A 276 6.36 12.56 4.07
CA GLY A 276 7.69 12.01 4.30
C GLY A 276 8.84 12.93 3.88
N GLN A 277 8.67 13.69 2.80
CA GLN A 277 9.63 14.70 2.37
C GLN A 277 9.85 15.79 3.43
N GLY A 278 8.84 16.16 4.21
CA GLY A 278 9.00 17.08 5.34
C GLY A 278 9.74 16.47 6.53
N MET A 279 9.66 15.15 6.70
CA MET A 279 10.18 14.43 7.87
C MET A 279 11.62 13.93 7.69
N VAL A 280 12.01 13.57 6.47
CA VAL A 280 13.36 13.08 6.17
C VAL A 280 14.30 14.25 5.92
N SER A 281 15.30 14.46 6.78
CA SER A 281 16.41 15.36 6.43
C SER A 281 17.23 14.73 5.31
N ARG A 282 17.46 15.43 4.18
CA ARG A 282 18.57 15.02 3.30
C ARG A 282 19.81 15.09 4.17
N GLY A 283 20.50 13.96 4.35
CA GLY A 283 21.83 13.98 4.95
C GLY A 283 22.59 15.06 4.21
N ARG A 284 23.16 16.04 4.94
CA ARG A 284 24.03 17.03 4.29
C ARG A 284 25.02 16.22 3.45
N PRO A 285 25.26 16.60 2.17
CA PRO A 285 26.32 15.98 1.39
C PRO A 285 27.51 15.84 2.32
N ARG A 286 28.08 14.63 2.44
CA ARG A 286 29.35 14.46 3.14
C ARG A 286 30.30 15.41 2.44
N LEU A 287 30.50 16.59 3.04
CA LEU A 287 31.51 17.52 2.59
C LEU A 287 32.80 16.70 2.55
N PRO A 288 33.57 16.75 1.46
CA PRO A 288 34.78 15.95 1.31
C PRO A 288 35.57 16.02 2.61
N ASP A 289 36.04 14.86 3.09
CA ASP A 289 36.90 14.79 4.27
C ASP A 289 38.21 15.51 3.97
N GLY A 290 38.18 16.84 4.11
CA GLY A 290 39.35 17.69 4.01
C GLY A 290 40.20 17.52 5.27
N PRO A 291 41.52 17.67 5.18
CA PRO A 291 42.49 17.40 6.26
C PRO A 291 42.32 18.23 7.55
N GLY A 292 41.31 19.11 7.64
CA GLY A 292 41.05 19.97 8.80
C GLY A 292 39.90 19.53 9.74
N ARG A 293 39.21 18.41 9.50
CA ARG A 293 37.99 18.05 10.27
C ARG A 293 38.16 17.04 11.42
N SER A 294 39.32 16.42 11.55
CA SER A 294 39.65 15.54 12.69
C SER A 294 39.92 16.30 14.00
N VAL A 295 39.98 17.63 13.94
CA VAL A 295 40.20 18.48 15.12
C VAL A 295 38.87 18.70 15.85
N ALA A 296 38.78 18.19 17.09
CA ALA A 296 37.60 18.36 17.94
C ALA A 296 37.16 19.84 17.98
N LYS A 297 35.84 20.12 18.00
CA LYS A 297 35.28 21.49 17.95
C LYS A 297 35.85 22.45 19.01
N ASN A 298 36.42 21.92 20.08
CA ASN A 298 37.02 22.66 21.19
C ASN A 298 38.55 22.58 21.27
N ALA A 299 39.22 21.87 20.36
CA ALA A 299 40.67 21.79 20.38
C ALA A 299 41.30 23.13 20.01
N SER A 300 42.44 23.40 20.66
CA SER A 300 43.28 24.58 20.41
C SER A 300 43.74 24.58 18.96
N CYS A 301 43.75 25.76 18.33
CA CYS A 301 44.25 25.89 16.96
C CYS A 301 45.75 25.49 16.91
N PRO A 302 46.15 24.55 16.03
CA PRO A 302 47.57 24.20 15.86
C PRO A 302 48.40 25.36 15.29
N CYS A 303 47.77 26.42 14.78
CA CYS A 303 48.41 27.66 14.36
C CYS A 303 48.98 28.52 15.51
N GLY A 304 48.80 28.11 16.77
CA GLY A 304 49.34 28.84 17.94
C GLY A 304 48.59 30.12 18.32
N SER A 305 47.47 30.45 17.66
CA SER A 305 46.73 31.70 17.90
C SER A 305 46.01 31.80 19.25
N GLY A 306 46.03 30.75 20.07
CA GLY A 306 45.24 30.66 21.31
C GLY A 306 43.73 30.56 21.11
N ARG A 307 43.22 30.62 19.87
CA ARG A 307 41.80 30.51 19.55
C ARG A 307 41.42 29.05 19.29
N LYS A 308 40.14 28.71 19.47
CA LYS A 308 39.59 27.40 19.06
C LYS A 308 39.73 27.23 17.55
N ALA A 309 40.14 26.04 17.09
CA ALA A 309 40.47 25.76 15.69
C ALA A 309 39.38 26.22 14.69
N ARG A 310 38.10 26.01 15.02
CA ARG A 310 36.96 26.40 14.16
C ARG A 310 36.78 27.91 14.00
N ARG A 311 37.22 28.72 14.97
CA ARG A 311 37.17 30.20 14.89
C ARG A 311 38.39 30.77 14.17
N CYS A 312 39.52 30.07 14.25
CA CYS A 312 40.75 30.54 13.63
C CYS A 312 40.79 30.20 12.13
N HIS A 313 40.28 29.02 11.75
CA HIS A 313 40.22 28.56 10.37
C HIS A 313 38.81 28.04 10.05
N PRO A 314 37.84 28.94 9.77
CA PRO A 314 36.47 28.52 9.46
C PRO A 314 36.39 27.68 8.18
N ALA A 315 37.36 27.82 7.27
CA ALA A 315 37.51 27.04 6.05
C ALA A 315 38.31 25.73 6.21
N GLY A 316 38.81 25.44 7.42
CA GLY A 316 39.74 24.32 7.67
C GLY A 316 41.21 24.74 7.67
N ILE A 317 42.05 23.95 8.33
CA ILE A 317 43.50 24.19 8.40
C ILE A 317 44.13 23.65 7.10
N PRO A 318 44.89 24.46 6.34
CA PRO A 318 45.59 23.98 5.16
C PRO A 318 46.61 22.91 5.55
N ALA A 319 46.69 21.83 4.76
CA ALA A 319 47.71 20.81 4.94
C ALA A 319 49.09 21.44 4.67
N GLY A 320 49.97 21.39 5.67
CA GLY A 320 51.38 21.74 5.52
C GLY A 320 52.15 20.67 4.78
#